data_AF-A0A382SNT4-F1
#
_entry.id   AF-A0A382SNT4-F1
#
_cell.length_a   1.000
_cell.length_b   1.000
_cell.length_c   1.000
_cell.angle_alpha   90.00
_cell.angle_beta   90.00
_cell.angle_gamma   90.00
#
_symmetry.space_group_name_H-M   'P 1'
#
loop_
_entity.id
_entity.type
_entity.pdbx_description
1 polymer ?
#
loop_
_entity_poly.entity_id
_entity_poly.type
_entity_poly.pdbx_seq_one_letter_code
_entity_poly.pdbx_strand_id
1 'polypeptide(L)' 'DWSSAESLPLGDVERIRLEWISLLRHITRAPDFDWERWRSLQAEAQKLLFSRETKQSLIEMPALTPGQRQKIEHRLRLLK' A
#
# COMPACT_ATOMS: atom_id res chain seq x y z
N ASP A 1 22.19 -13.58 -15.74
CA ASP A 1 23.18 -13.24 -14.71
C ASP A 1 22.46 -12.42 -13.64
N TRP A 2 21.87 -13.10 -12.65
CA TRP A 2 21.11 -12.46 -11.55
C TRP A 2 22.02 -12.13 -10.35
N SER A 3 23.34 -12.14 -10.57
CA SER A 3 24.40 -12.07 -9.57
C SER A 3 24.63 -10.66 -9.01
N SER A 4 23.96 -9.65 -9.56
CA SER A 4 23.95 -8.28 -9.04
C SER A 4 22.74 -8.01 -8.15
N ALA A 5 22.24 -9.02 -7.42
CA ALA A 5 21.31 -8.82 -6.32
C ALA A 5 22.08 -8.14 -5.17
N GLU A 6 22.45 -6.88 -5.40
CA GLU A 6 22.67 -5.89 -4.37
C GLU A 6 21.56 -6.09 -3.35
N SER A 7 21.94 -6.43 -2.12
CA SER A 7 21.05 -6.78 -1.02
C SER A 7 19.90 -5.77 -0.98
N LEU A 8 18.74 -6.12 -1.55
CA LEU A 8 17.57 -5.25 -1.55
C LEU A 8 17.31 -4.91 -0.08
N PRO A 9 17.40 -3.62 0.30
CA PRO A 9 17.09 -3.21 1.66
C PRO A 9 15.76 -3.84 2.06
N LEU A 10 15.68 -4.40 3.27
CA LEU A 10 14.50 -5.17 3.72
C LEU A 10 13.17 -4.42 3.52
N GLY A 11 13.20 -3.09 3.46
CA GLY A 11 12.05 -2.23 3.17
C GLY A 11 11.60 -2.17 1.70
N ASP A 12 12.45 -2.46 0.72
CA ASP A 12 12.11 -2.34 -0.70
C ASP A 12 11.18 -3.46 -1.17
N VAL A 13 11.33 -4.67 -0.63
CA VAL A 13 10.43 -5.79 -0.95
C VAL A 13 9.00 -5.51 -0.45
N GLU A 14 8.87 -5.02 0.78
CA GLU A 14 7.56 -4.65 1.32
C GLU A 14 6.97 -3.43 0.59
N ARG A 15 7.81 -2.46 0.19
CA ARG A 15 7.37 -1.35 -0.64
C ARG A 15 6.85 -1.80 -2.00
N ILE A 16 7.60 -2.63 -2.72
CA ILE A 16 7.19 -3.19 -4.02
C ILE A 16 5.88 -3.96 -3.86
N ARG A 17 5.74 -4.73 -2.77
CA ARG A 17 4.50 -5.45 -2.47
C ARG A 17 3.31 -4.51 -2.26
N LEU A 18 3.49 -3.43 -1.49
CA LEU A 18 2.45 -2.43 -1.24
C LEU A 18 2.05 -1.69 -2.52
N GLU A 19 3.02 -1.26 -3.31
CA GLU A 19 2.80 -0.57 -4.59
C GLU A 19 2.06 -1.48 -5.58
N TRP A 20 2.44 -2.75 -5.66
CA TRP A 20 1.74 -3.74 -6.48
C TRP A 20 0.27 -3.91 -6.07
N ILE A 21 0.00 -4.02 -4.76
CA ILE A 21 -1.38 -4.12 -4.25
C ILE A 21 -2.16 -2.84 -4.58
N SER A 22 -1.55 -1.66 -4.43
CA SER A 22 -2.17 -0.38 -4.78
C SER A 22 -2.54 -0.34 -6.27
N LEU A 23 -1.65 -0.79 -7.14
CA LEU A 23 -1.88 -0.86 -8.58
C LEU A 23 -3.05 -1.79 -8.93
N LEU A 24 -3.11 -2.99 -8.32
CA LEU A 24 -4.24 -3.91 -8.51
C LEU A 24 -5.58 -3.29 -8.08
N ARG A 25 -5.62 -2.54 -6.97
CA ARG A 25 -6.83 -1.82 -6.54
C ARG A 25 -7.22 -0.73 -7.54
N HIS A 26 -6.25 0.01 -8.06
CA HIS A 26 -6.52 1.06 -9.06
C HIS A 26 -7.11 0.46 -10.34
N ILE A 27 -6.52 -0.63 -10.87
CA ILE A 27 -7.05 -1.32 -12.05
C ILE A 27 -8.49 -1.81 -11.80
N THR A 28 -8.71 -2.49 -10.67
CA THR A 28 -10.02 -3.06 -10.33
C THR A 28 -11.11 -1.99 -10.19
N ARG A 29 -10.77 -0.79 -9.73
CA ARG A 29 -11.72 0.32 -9.49
C ARG A 29 -11.77 1.35 -10.62
N ALA A 30 -10.91 1.21 -11.62
CA ALA A 30 -10.91 2.11 -12.76
C ALA A 30 -12.21 1.95 -13.58
N PRO A 31 -12.63 2.98 -14.32
CA PRO A 31 -13.86 2.93 -15.10
C PRO A 31 -13.84 1.79 -16.13
N ASP A 32 -15.04 1.29 -16.44
CA ASP A 32 -15.19 0.32 -17.52
C ASP A 32 -15.03 1.01 -18.88
N PHE A 33 -14.46 0.27 -19.82
CA PHE A 33 -14.34 0.66 -21.21
C PHE A 33 -14.81 -0.51 -22.07
N ASP A 34 -15.41 -0.24 -23.22
CA ASP A 34 -15.89 -1.29 -24.12
C ASP A 34 -14.73 -1.95 -24.91
N TRP A 35 -13.76 -2.45 -24.16
CA TRP A 35 -12.55 -3.09 -24.62
C TRP A 35 -12.36 -4.39 -23.83
N GLU A 36 -12.54 -5.51 -24.50
CA GLU A 36 -12.53 -6.83 -23.88
C GLU A 36 -11.24 -7.15 -23.10
N ARG A 37 -10.09 -6.73 -23.63
CA ARG A 37 -8.79 -6.90 -22.95
C ARG A 37 -8.71 -6.13 -21.63
N TRP A 38 -9.30 -4.93 -21.59
CA TRP A 38 -9.36 -4.12 -20.39
C TRP A 38 -10.24 -4.79 -19.32
N ARG A 39 -11.45 -5.21 -19.69
CA ARG A 39 -12.37 -5.93 -18.79
C ARG A 39 -11.75 -7.21 -18.24
N SER A 40 -11.03 -7.95 -19.09
CA SER A 40 -10.29 -9.15 -18.69
C SER A 40 -9.18 -8.85 -17.69
N LEU A 41 -8.42 -7.76 -17.90
CA LEU A 41 -7.39 -7.31 -16.97
C LEU A 41 -7.98 -6.93 -15.60
N GLN A 42 -9.10 -6.21 -15.58
CA GLN A 42 -9.79 -5.85 -14.34
C GLN A 42 -10.25 -7.09 -13.57
N ALA A 43 -10.83 -8.08 -14.27
CA ALA A 43 -11.25 -9.33 -13.67
C ALA A 43 -10.07 -10.13 -13.06
N GLU A 44 -8.95 -10.24 -13.76
CA GLU A 44 -7.76 -10.91 -13.24
C GLU A 44 -7.13 -10.15 -12.06
N ALA A 45 -7.07 -8.82 -12.13
CA ALA A 45 -6.58 -8.00 -11.03
C ALA A 45 -7.43 -8.20 -9.76
N GLN A 46 -8.76 -8.28 -9.92
CA GLN A 46 -9.69 -8.52 -8.84
C GLN A 46 -9.49 -9.90 -8.19
N LYS A 47 -9.32 -10.96 -8.99
CA LYS A 47 -9.02 -12.31 -8.48
C LYS A 47 -7.74 -12.34 -7.64
N LEU A 48 -6.67 -11.72 -8.14
CA LEU A 48 -5.40 -11.62 -7.43
C LEU A 48 -5.53 -10.83 -6.12
N LEU A 49 -6.30 -9.74 -6.12
CA LEU A 49 -6.55 -8.93 -4.93
C LEU A 49 -7.28 -9.74 -3.84
N PHE A 50 -8.38 -10.43 -4.16
CA PHE A 50 -9.13 -11.23 -3.19
C PHE A 50 -8.33 -12.40 -2.62
N SER A 51 -7.46 -13.02 -3.41
CA SER A 51 -6.56 -14.08 -2.93
C SER A 51 -5.57 -13.59 -1.86
N ARG A 52 -5.28 -12.27 -1.84
CA ARG A 52 -4.27 -11.65 -0.98
C ARG A 52 -4.86 -10.87 0.19
N GLU A 53 -6.01 -10.21 0.01
CA GLU A 53 -6.60 -9.33 1.03
C GLU A 53 -7.06 -10.08 2.30
N THR A 54 -7.20 -11.40 2.24
CA THR A 54 -7.43 -12.24 3.42
C THR A 54 -6.29 -12.24 4.45
N LYS A 55 -5.08 -11.74 4.11
CA LYS A 55 -3.90 -11.82 4.98
C LYS A 55 -3.40 -10.49 5.56
N GLN A 56 -3.93 -9.34 5.13
CA GLN A 56 -3.56 -8.07 5.75
C GLN A 56 -4.46 -7.86 6.99
N SER A 57 -4.19 -8.60 8.07
CA SER A 57 -4.79 -8.28 9.35
C SER A 57 -4.48 -6.82 9.67
N LEU A 58 -5.46 -6.07 10.14
CA LEU A 58 -5.22 -4.77 10.76
C LEU A 58 -4.07 -4.97 11.74
N ILE A 59 -2.92 -4.36 11.48
CA ILE A 59 -1.82 -4.34 12.43
C ILE A 59 -2.46 -3.78 13.70
N GLU A 60 -2.37 -4.49 14.81
CA GLU A 60 -2.83 -3.97 16.09
C GLU A 60 -2.10 -2.66 16.32
N MET A 61 -2.82 -1.57 16.12
CA MET A 61 -2.26 -0.24 16.33
C MET A 61 -2.07 -0.10 17.84
N PRO A 62 -0.86 0.24 18.31
CA PRO A 62 -0.65 0.48 19.72
C PRO A 62 -1.60 1.58 20.19
N ALA A 63 -2.12 1.44 21.40
CA ALA A 63 -2.99 2.47 21.98
C ALA A 63 -2.26 3.82 22.01
N LEU A 64 -2.96 4.89 21.63
CA LEU A 64 -2.40 6.24 21.67
C LEU A 64 -1.97 6.58 23.10
N THR A 65 -0.73 7.01 23.26
CA THR A 65 -0.24 7.54 24.54
C THR A 65 -1.03 8.80 24.93
N PRO A 66 -1.13 9.16 26.23
CA PRO A 66 -1.83 10.38 26.65
C PRO A 66 -1.35 11.64 25.93
N GLY A 67 -0.05 11.76 25.62
CA GLY A 67 0.51 12.88 24.88
C GLY A 67 0.10 12.91 23.40
N GLN A 68 -0.05 11.76 22.75
CA GLN A 68 -0.53 11.67 21.36
C GLN A 68 -2.02 12.00 21.20
N ARG A 69 -2.80 11.90 22.29
CA ARG A 69 -4.22 12.30 22.29
C ARG A 69 -4.41 13.81 22.48
N GLN A 70 -3.36 14.52 22.87
CA GLN A 70 -3.40 15.96 23.03
C GLN A 70 -3.27 16.66 21.67
N LYS A 71 -3.83 17.87 21.58
CA LYS A 71 -3.67 18.72 20.41
C LYS A 71 -2.19 19.05 20.23
N ILE A 72 -1.62 18.67 19.09
CA ILE A 72 -0.26 19.05 18.72
C ILE A 72 -0.28 20.46 18.13
N GLU A 73 0.39 21.40 18.79
CA GLU A 73 0.63 22.75 18.27
C GLU A 73 1.90 22.73 17.41
N HIS A 74 1.75 22.68 16.08
CA HIS A 74 2.88 22.68 15.12
C HIS A 74 3.56 24.05 14.97
N ARG A 75 3.33 24.98 15.90
CA ARG A 75 3.88 26.32 15.83
C ARG A 75 5.37 26.27 16.17
N LEU A 76 6.21 26.59 15.18
CA LEU A 76 7.63 26.85 15.43
C LEU A 76 7.76 28.02 16.40
N ARG A 77 8.29 27.73 17.60
CA ARG A 77 8.64 28.76 18.58
C ARG A 77 10.09 29.14 18.31
N LEU A 78 10.32 30.34 17.80
CA LEU A 78 11.64 30.93 17.78
C LEU A 78 12.02 31.24 19.24
N LEU A 79 13.01 30.52 19.76
CA LEU A 79 13.67 30.86 21.02
C LEU A 79 14.58 32.06 20.74
N LYS A 80 14.46 33.11 21.54
CA LYS A 80 15.37 34.26 21.53
C LYS A 80 16.65 33.92 22.27
#